data_AF-A0A2W2E306-F1
#
_entry.id   AF-A0A2W2E306-F1
#
_cell.length_a   1.000
_cell.length_b   1.000
_cell.length_c   1.000
_cell.angle_alpha   90.00
_cell.angle_beta   90.00
_cell.angle_gamma   90.00
#
_symmetry.space_group_name_H-M   'P 1'
#
loop_
_entity.id
_entity.type
_entity.pdbx_description
1 polymer ?
#
loop_
_entity_poly.entity_id
_entity_poly.type
_entity_poly.pdbx_seq_one_letter_code
_entity_poly.pdbx_strand_id
1 'polypeptide(L)'
;MAGLIVLKPGVDWTATGGLFDWTLEFLISRLSDRQAAARLQEIVDNNLGSLWIDELPGPVQQEIVRHWRSGLVGAGEQQLPETEQKATVVRHLQELVDATYTAEFPGLAEPT
;
A
#
# COMPACT_ATOMS: atom_id res chain seq x y z
N MET A 1 -11.36 -4.59 -12.53
CA MET A 1 -11.09 -3.14 -12.53
C MET A 1 -9.64 -2.94 -12.07
N ALA A 2 -8.97 -1.86 -12.47
CA ALA A 2 -7.63 -1.53 -11.95
C ALA A 2 -7.76 -0.65 -10.71
N GLY A 3 -6.85 -0.82 -9.75
CA GLY A 3 -6.74 0.02 -8.57
C GLY A 3 -5.62 1.05 -8.70
N LEU A 4 -5.78 2.21 -8.06
CA LEU A 4 -4.83 3.32 -8.09
C LEU A 4 -4.45 3.74 -6.66
N ILE A 5 -3.16 3.82 -6.36
CA ILE A 5 -2.64 4.46 -5.16
C ILE A 5 -1.85 5.69 -5.58
N VAL A 6 -2.25 6.87 -5.13
CA VAL A 6 -1.51 8.12 -5.33
C VAL A 6 -0.76 8.44 -4.05
N LEU A 7 0.57 8.39 -4.11
CA LEU A 7 1.43 8.68 -2.95
C LEU A 7 1.60 10.19 -2.75
N LYS A 8 1.79 10.90 -3.86
CA LYS A 8 1.74 12.35 -4.00
C LYS A 8 1.44 12.68 -5.47
N PRO A 9 1.14 13.95 -5.82
CA PRO A 9 0.94 14.31 -7.23
C PRO A 9 2.15 13.92 -8.08
N GLY A 10 1.92 13.09 -9.10
CA GLY A 10 2.96 12.58 -10.00
C GLY A 10 3.74 11.36 -9.51
N VAL A 11 3.38 10.79 -8.35
CA VAL A 11 3.91 9.50 -7.88
C VAL A 11 2.72 8.58 -7.60
N ASP A 12 2.38 7.78 -8.60
CA ASP A 12 1.29 6.83 -8.56
C ASP A 12 1.77 5.38 -8.71
N TRP A 13 0.94 4.46 -8.20
CA TRP A 13 1.08 3.03 -8.39
C TRP A 13 -0.26 2.46 -8.79
N THR A 14 -0.28 1.66 -9.85
CA THR A 14 -1.50 1.03 -10.36
C THR A 14 -1.39 -0.48 -10.29
N ALA A 15 -2.50 -1.18 -10.06
CA ALA A 15 -2.51 -2.62 -9.98
C ALA A 15 -3.84 -3.21 -10.47
N THR A 16 -3.91 -4.53 -10.59
CA THR A 16 -5.21 -5.21 -10.72
C THR A 16 -6.02 -5.00 -9.45
N GLY A 17 -7.36 -5.02 -9.56
CA GLY A 17 -8.25 -4.82 -8.41
C GLY A 17 -7.94 -5.76 -7.23
N GLY A 18 -7.75 -7.05 -7.49
CA GLY A 18 -7.42 -8.00 -6.43
C GLY A 18 -6.08 -7.73 -5.73
N LEU A 19 -5.06 -7.25 -6.46
CA LEU A 19 -3.78 -6.87 -5.83
C LEU A 19 -3.89 -5.54 -5.08
N PHE A 20 -4.68 -4.60 -5.58
CA PHE A 20 -5.02 -3.37 -4.87
C PHE A 20 -5.74 -3.66 -3.56
N ASP A 21 -6.80 -4.47 -3.58
CA ASP A 21 -7.58 -4.85 -2.40
C ASP A 21 -6.67 -5.55 -1.37
N TRP A 22 -5.88 -6.55 -1.81
CA TRP A 22 -4.92 -7.25 -0.94
C TRP A 22 -3.91 -6.29 -0.28
N THR A 23 -3.44 -5.28 -1.03
CA THR A 23 -2.50 -4.27 -0.52
C THR A 23 -3.15 -3.39 0.56
N LEU A 24 -4.44 -3.11 0.46
CA LEU A 24 -5.19 -2.38 1.50
C LEU A 24 -5.53 -3.27 2.70
N GLU A 25 -5.92 -4.53 2.48
CA GLU A 25 -6.18 -5.52 3.53
C GLU A 25 -4.94 -5.76 4.40
N PHE A 26 -3.75 -5.75 3.79
CA PHE A 26 -2.49 -5.75 4.52
C PHE A 26 -2.41 -4.60 5.54
N LEU A 27 -2.87 -3.40 5.20
CA LEU A 27 -2.85 -2.25 6.11
C LEU A 27 -3.96 -2.28 7.17
N ILE A 28 -5.19 -2.67 6.80
CA ILE A 28 -6.38 -2.57 7.66
C ILE A 28 -6.17 -3.23 9.03
N SER A 29 -5.51 -4.39 9.05
CA SER A 29 -5.22 -5.13 10.29
C SER A 29 -4.07 -4.54 11.12
N ARG A 30 -3.27 -3.64 10.54
CA ARG A 30 -2.00 -3.12 11.10
C ARG A 30 -2.07 -1.68 11.56
N LEU A 31 -2.99 -0.88 11.01
CA LEU A 31 -3.14 0.52 11.38
C LEU A 31 -3.64 0.71 12.82
N SER A 32 -2.97 1.63 13.53
CA SER A 32 -3.35 2.06 14.88
C SER A 32 -4.54 3.01 14.85
N ASP A 33 -4.62 3.87 13.82
CA ASP A 33 -5.78 4.74 13.59
C ASP A 33 -6.95 3.92 13.04
N ARG A 34 -7.98 3.73 13.87
CA ARG A 34 -9.17 2.94 13.51
C ARG A 34 -10.09 3.63 12.52
N GLN A 35 -10.08 4.96 12.46
CA GLN A 35 -10.84 5.69 11.46
C GLN A 35 -10.18 5.55 10.08
N ALA A 36 -8.85 5.60 10.02
CA ALA A 36 -8.10 5.32 8.80
C ALA A 36 -8.33 3.87 8.33
N ALA A 37 -8.26 2.89 9.24
CA ALA A 37 -8.55 1.50 8.93
C ALA A 37 -9.98 1.30 8.39
N ALA A 38 -10.98 1.94 9.01
CA ALA A 38 -12.36 1.90 8.54
C ALA A 38 -12.52 2.50 7.14
N ARG A 39 -11.85 3.62 6.84
CA ARG A 39 -11.85 4.23 5.50
C ARG A 39 -11.24 3.29 4.45
N LEU A 40 -10.15 2.59 4.78
CA LEU A 40 -9.56 1.59 3.87
C LEU A 40 -10.52 0.41 3.66
N GLN A 41 -11.20 -0.04 4.71
CA GLN A 41 -12.21 -1.10 4.59
C GLN A 41 -13.37 -0.67 3.68
N GLU A 42 -13.86 0.57 3.79
CA GLU A 42 -14.90 1.09 2.90
C GLU A 42 -14.46 1.13 1.43
N ILE A 43 -13.18 1.41 1.15
CA ILE A 43 -12.63 1.38 -0.22
C ILE A 43 -12.71 -0.04 -0.79
N VAL A 44 -12.32 -1.05 -0.01
CA VAL A 44 -12.36 -2.46 -0.40
C VAL A 44 -13.80 -2.93 -0.56
N ASP A 45 -14.64 -2.73 0.46
CA ASP A 45 -16.03 -3.21 0.48
C ASP A 45 -16.88 -2.63 -0.65
N ASN A 46 -16.65 -1.38 -1.01
CA ASN A 46 -17.38 -0.69 -2.08
C ASN A 46 -16.63 -0.71 -3.43
N ASN A 47 -15.47 -1.36 -3.52
CA ASN A 47 -14.64 -1.46 -4.72
C ASN A 47 -14.38 -0.07 -5.37
N LEU A 48 -14.00 0.92 -4.56
CA LEU A 48 -13.78 2.30 -5.01
C LEU A 48 -12.54 2.45 -5.90
N GLY A 49 -11.63 1.46 -5.87
CA GLY A 49 -10.51 1.33 -6.80
C GLY A 49 -9.46 2.42 -6.72
N SER A 50 -9.46 3.26 -5.68
CA SER A 50 -8.50 4.35 -5.57
C SER A 50 -8.25 4.81 -4.12
N LEU A 51 -7.01 5.21 -3.84
CA LEU A 51 -6.56 5.73 -2.55
C LEU A 51 -5.53 6.86 -2.76
N TRP A 52 -5.77 8.01 -2.15
CA TRP A 52 -4.82 9.13 -2.10
C TRP A 52 -4.19 9.19 -0.71
N ILE A 53 -2.89 8.92 -0.64
CA ILE A 53 -2.13 8.93 0.61
C ILE A 53 -1.91 10.36 1.09
N ASP A 54 -1.64 11.29 0.18
CA ASP A 54 -1.41 12.70 0.49
C ASP A 54 -2.63 13.42 1.09
N GLU A 55 -3.83 12.88 0.91
CA GLU A 55 -5.07 13.35 1.55
C GLU A 55 -5.30 12.81 2.97
N LEU A 56 -4.47 11.87 3.45
CA LEU A 56 -4.58 11.33 4.81
C LEU A 56 -3.86 12.23 5.82
N PRO A 57 -4.21 12.16 7.12
CA PRO A 57 -3.44 12.84 8.16
C PRO A 57 -1.97 12.40 8.15
N GLY A 58 -1.04 13.32 8.34
CA GLY A 58 0.41 13.03 8.30
C GLY A 58 0.88 11.82 9.13
N PRO A 59 0.40 11.63 10.39
CA PRO A 59 0.73 10.43 11.16
C PRO A 59 0.26 9.11 10.51
N VAL A 60 -0.91 9.12 9.89
CA VAL A 60 -1.47 7.96 9.17
C VAL A 60 -0.65 7.66 7.92
N GLN A 61 -0.26 8.69 7.16
CA GLN A 61 0.64 8.52 6.02
C GLN A 61 1.95 7.84 6.44
N GLN A 62 2.55 8.32 7.52
CA GLN A 62 3.81 7.78 8.04
C GLN A 62 3.67 6.32 8.48
N GLU A 63 2.57 5.98 9.14
CA GLU A 63 2.28 4.61 9.58
C GLU A 63 2.09 3.66 8.39
N ILE A 64 1.28 4.06 7.39
CA ILE A 64 1.07 3.30 6.15
C ILE A 64 2.41 3.01 5.45
N VAL A 65 3.19 4.05 5.21
CA VAL A 65 4.48 3.93 4.51
C VAL A 65 5.45 3.04 5.31
N ARG A 66 5.47 3.16 6.64
CA ARG A 66 6.29 2.29 7.50
C ARG A 66 5.88 0.83 7.34
N HIS A 67 4.59 0.50 7.41
CA HIS A 67 4.11 -0.86 7.23
C HIS A 67 4.43 -1.43 5.85
N TRP A 68 4.29 -0.61 4.81
CA TRP A 68 4.66 -1.05 3.46
C TRP A 68 6.14 -1.36 3.35
N ARG A 69 7.01 -0.41 3.74
CA ARG A 69 8.47 -0.58 3.69
C ARG A 69 8.97 -1.76 4.50
N SER A 70 8.37 -2.04 5.67
CA SER A 70 8.88 -3.07 6.57
C SER A 70 8.31 -4.47 6.33
N GLY A 71 7.19 -4.61 5.61
CA GLY A 71 6.45 -5.87 5.64
C GLY A 71 5.61 -6.24 4.43
N LEU A 72 5.34 -5.32 3.48
CA LEU A 72 4.44 -5.64 2.36
C LEU A 72 5.01 -6.74 1.46
N VAL A 73 6.28 -6.62 1.08
CA VAL A 73 6.95 -7.57 0.19
C VAL A 73 7.06 -8.94 0.84
N GLY A 74 7.51 -9.01 2.10
CA GLY A 74 7.59 -10.27 2.84
C GLY A 74 6.22 -10.92 3.06
N ALA A 75 5.16 -10.14 3.28
CA ALA A 75 3.80 -10.68 3.32
C ALA A 75 3.37 -11.23 1.95
N GLY A 76 3.72 -10.55 0.86
CA GLY A 76 3.48 -11.03 -0.50
C GLY A 76 4.17 -12.37 -0.78
N GLU A 77 5.44 -12.48 -0.39
CA GLU A 77 6.21 -13.72 -0.52
C GLU A 77 5.62 -14.88 0.29
N GLN A 78 5.00 -14.61 1.44
CA GLN A 78 4.47 -15.65 2.32
C GLN A 78 3.02 -16.04 2.01
N GLN A 79 2.18 -15.08 1.61
CA GLN A 79 0.72 -15.24 1.60
C GLN A 79 0.13 -15.30 0.21
N LEU A 80 0.80 -14.75 -0.82
CA LEU A 80 0.29 -14.85 -2.18
C LEU A 80 0.36 -16.30 -2.67
N PRO A 81 -0.63 -16.74 -3.48
CA PRO A 81 -0.67 -18.07 -4.04
C PRO A 81 0.62 -18.45 -4.77
N GLU A 82 1.06 -19.69 -4.60
CA GLU A 82 2.21 -20.25 -5.33
C GLU A 82 1.84 -20.51 -6.79
N THR A 83 2.05 -19.49 -7.64
CA THR A 83 1.86 -19.56 -9.09
C THR A 83 3.09 -19.03 -9.81
N GLU A 84 3.19 -19.30 -11.11
CA GLU A 84 4.26 -18.75 -11.96
C GLU A 84 4.31 -17.22 -11.96
N GLN A 85 3.18 -16.55 -11.65
CA GLN A 85 3.10 -15.09 -11.58
C GLN A 85 3.55 -14.51 -10.22
N LYS A 86 3.77 -15.33 -9.18
CA LYS A 86 4.05 -14.85 -7.83
C LYS A 86 5.24 -13.88 -7.78
N ALA A 87 6.36 -14.25 -8.42
CA ALA A 87 7.55 -13.40 -8.47
C ALA A 87 7.26 -12.04 -9.13
N THR A 88 6.44 -12.02 -10.18
CA THR A 88 6.02 -10.78 -10.85
C THR A 88 5.14 -9.92 -9.94
N VAL A 89 4.21 -10.52 -9.21
CA VAL A 89 3.34 -9.80 -8.27
C VAL A 89 4.14 -9.24 -7.10
N VAL A 90 5.06 -10.01 -6.53
CA VAL A 90 5.95 -9.56 -5.45
C VAL A 90 6.84 -8.39 -5.93
N ARG A 91 7.39 -8.48 -7.14
CA ARG A 91 8.12 -7.35 -7.75
C ARG A 91 7.24 -6.11 -7.89
N HIS A 92 5.97 -6.28 -8.25
CA HIS A 92 5.01 -5.18 -8.35
C HIS A 92 4.72 -4.53 -6.99
N LEU A 93 4.71 -5.30 -5.90
CA LEU A 93 4.63 -4.77 -4.53
C LEU A 93 5.91 -4.03 -4.12
N GLN A 94 7.08 -4.52 -4.56
CA GLN A 94 8.34 -3.81 -4.36
C GLN A 94 8.34 -2.46 -5.06
N GLU A 95 7.78 -2.35 -6.27
CA GLU A 95 7.64 -1.06 -6.98
C GLU A 95 6.81 -0.04 -6.17
N LEU A 96 5.76 -0.48 -5.47
CA LEU A 96 5.02 0.39 -4.55
C LEU A 96 5.90 0.85 -3.38
N VAL A 97 6.65 -0.07 -2.77
CA VAL A 97 7.58 0.25 -1.68
C VAL A 97 8.63 1.26 -2.15
N ASP A 98 9.22 1.05 -3.31
CA ASP A 98 10.23 1.93 -3.91
C ASP A 98 9.65 3.32 -4.20
N ALA A 99 8.41 3.38 -4.71
CA ALA A 99 7.69 4.64 -4.94
C ALA A 99 7.51 5.47 -3.65
N THR A 100 7.43 4.83 -2.47
CA THR A 100 7.37 5.56 -1.20
C THR A 100 8.65 6.35 -0.90
N TYR A 101 9.81 5.95 -1.43
CA TYR A 101 11.06 6.69 -1.26
C TYR A 101 11.12 7.89 -2.20
N THR A 102 10.67 7.73 -3.45
CA THR A 102 10.50 8.83 -4.43
C THR A 102 9.47 9.87 -3.97
N ALA A 103 8.46 9.45 -3.21
CA ALA A 103 7.46 10.33 -2.63
C ALA A 103 8.02 11.26 -1.53
N GLU A 104 9.18 10.96 -0.94
CA GLU A 104 9.85 11.78 0.09
C GLU A 104 8.99 12.05 1.34
N PHE A 105 8.29 11.03 1.85
CA PHE A 105 7.46 11.20 3.05
C PHE A 105 8.29 11.69 4.25
N PRO A 106 8.01 12.89 4.80
CA PRO A 106 8.83 13.50 5.84
C PRO A 106 8.72 12.72 7.15
N GLY A 107 9.87 12.53 7.82
CA GLY A 107 9.95 11.84 9.13
C GLY A 107 10.24 10.34 9.09
N LEU A 108 10.46 9.76 7.90
CA LEU A 108 10.87 8.37 7.72
C LEU A 108 12.26 8.32 7.05
N ALA A 109 13.31 8.63 7.81
CA ALA A 109 14.68 8.46 7.35
C ALA A 109 14.96 6.97 7.03
N GLU A 110 15.77 6.71 6.01
CA GLU A 110 16.21 5.36 5.65
C GLU A 110 16.89 4.68 6.85
N PRO A 111 16.66 3.40 7.11
CA PRO A 111 17.50 2.66 8.04
C PRO A 111 18.92 2.59 7.45
N THR A 112 19.88 3.25 8.11
CA THR A 112 21.33 3.08 7.90
C THR A 112 21.78 1.64 8.08
#